data_AF-A0A7C2X4Y9-F1
#
_entry.id   AF-A0A7C2X4Y9-F1
#
_cell.length_a   1.000
_cell.length_b   1.000
_cell.length_c   1.000
_cell.angle_alpha   90.00
_cell.angle_beta   90.00
_cell.angle_gamma   90.00
#
_symmetry.space_group_name_H-M   'P 1'
#
loop_
_entity.id
_entity.type
_entity.pdbx_description
1 polymer ?
#
loop_
_entity_poly.entity_id
_entity_poly.type
_entity_poly.pdbx_seq_one_letter_code
_entity_poly.pdbx_strand_id
1 'polypeptide(L)' 'MTRPTGVSPRWRYIKDLPQNNCRQCGEPTCFTFALRLASAQRDVSGCPPLSEPQHAEKLVALKTMLLDAPTIV' A
#
# COMPACT_ATOMS: atom_id res chain seq x y z
N MET A 1 -0.78 2.17 25.06
CA MET A 1 -0.47 2.42 23.63
C MET A 1 -1.70 2.01 22.84
N THR A 2 -2.58 2.97 22.61
CA THR A 2 -3.96 2.75 22.14
C THR A 2 -3.98 2.36 20.66
N ARG A 3 -4.30 1.09 20.36
CA ARG A 3 -4.76 0.69 19.03
C ARG A 3 -6.04 1.48 18.74
N PRO A 4 -6.08 2.38 17.73
CA PRO A 4 -7.30 3.06 17.40
C PRO A 4 -8.29 2.03 16.84
N THR A 5 -9.42 1.95 17.53
CA THR A 5 -10.65 1.28 17.15
C THR A 5 -11.12 1.79 15.78
N GLY A 6 -11.34 0.88 14.82
CA GLY A 6 -12.33 1.11 13.75
C GLY A 6 -11.84 1.28 12.31
N VAL A 7 -10.53 1.18 12.02
CA VAL A 7 -10.06 1.05 10.64
C VAL A 7 -9.20 -0.20 10.53
N SER A 8 -9.72 -1.23 9.87
CA SER A 8 -8.96 -2.43 9.55
C SER A 8 -7.60 -2.02 8.96
N PRO A 9 -6.47 -2.58 9.39
CA PRO A 9 -5.13 -2.15 8.96
C PRO A 9 -4.95 -2.13 7.44
N ARG A 10 -5.78 -2.88 6.71
CA ARG A 10 -5.85 -2.90 5.23
C ARG A 10 -6.35 -1.60 4.57
N TRP A 11 -7.19 -0.80 5.23
CA TRP A 11 -7.81 0.41 4.64
C TRP A 11 -6.77 1.48 4.27
N ARG A 12 -5.71 1.59 5.06
CA ARG A 12 -4.71 2.66 4.93
C ARG A 12 -3.88 2.52 3.65
N TYR A 13 -3.54 1.28 3.27
CA TYR A 13 -2.88 0.98 1.99
C TYR A 13 -3.68 1.42 0.77
N ILE A 14 -5.02 1.42 0.84
CA ILE A 14 -5.88 1.80 -0.30
C ILE A 14 -5.99 3.32 -0.44
N LYS A 15 -5.96 4.04 0.69
CA LYS A 15 -6.07 5.50 0.73
C LYS A 15 -4.83 6.19 0.17
N ASP A 16 -3.65 5.60 0.39
CA ASP A 16 -2.37 6.19 -0.01
C ASP A 16 -1.96 5.81 -1.44
N LEU A 17 -2.73 4.95 -2.12
CA LEU A 17 -2.53 4.63 -3.53
C LEU A 17 -3.12 5.70 -4.47
N PRO A 18 -2.65 5.79 -5.73
CA PRO A 18 -3.14 6.75 -6.72
C PRO A 18 -4.58 6.49 -7.20
N GLN A 19 -5.21 5.37 -6.84
CA GLN A 19 -6.61 5.00 -7.14
C GLN A 19 -7.03 5.10 -8.62
N ASN A 20 -6.07 5.22 -9.54
CA ASN A 20 -6.30 5.32 -10.99
C ASN A 20 -6.65 3.97 -11.65
N ASN A 21 -6.50 2.86 -10.92
CA ASN A 21 -6.67 1.49 -11.42
C ASN A 21 -5.98 1.24 -12.77
N CYS A 22 -4.80 1.83 -12.98
CA CYS A 22 -4.08 1.81 -14.26
C CYS A 22 -3.64 0.41 -14.75
N ARG A 23 -3.63 -0.59 -13.87
CA ARG A 23 -3.20 -1.98 -14.13
C ARG A 23 -1.76 -2.15 -14.62
N GLN A 24 -0.93 -1.09 -14.55
CA GLN A 24 0.48 -1.15 -14.96
C GLN A 24 1.32 -2.11 -14.09
N CYS A 25 0.86 -2.40 -12.87
CA CYS A 25 1.45 -3.40 -11.97
C CYS A 25 0.95 -4.84 -12.21
N GLY A 26 0.04 -5.05 -13.17
CA GLY A 26 -0.57 -6.35 -13.47
C GLY A 26 -1.76 -6.74 -12.58
N GLU A 27 -2.11 -5.90 -11.60
CA GLU A 27 -3.30 -6.13 -10.77
C GLU A 27 -4.55 -5.48 -11.39
N PRO A 28 -5.73 -6.11 -11.25
CA PRO A 28 -6.98 -5.62 -11.86
C PRO A 28 -7.44 -4.27 -11.27
N THR A 29 -7.10 -4.00 -10.01
CA THR A 29 -7.42 -2.76 -9.28
C THR A 29 -6.30 -2.38 -8.31
N CYS A 30 -6.23 -1.09 -7.94
CA CYS A 30 -5.35 -0.61 -6.87
C CYS A 30 -5.68 -1.28 -5.52
N PHE A 31 -6.94 -1.64 -5.28
CA PHE A 31 -7.35 -2.39 -4.09
C PHE A 31 -6.70 -3.77 -4.03
N THR A 32 -6.67 -4.51 -5.14
CA THR A 32 -6.01 -5.82 -5.22
C THR A 32 -4.51 -5.69 -4.96
N PHE A 33 -3.87 -4.66 -5.49
CA PHE A 33 -2.47 -4.35 -5.20
C PHE A 33 -2.24 -4.07 -3.70
N ALA A 34 -3.08 -3.24 -3.06
CA ALA A 34 -3.02 -2.98 -1.63
C ALA A 34 -3.17 -4.25 -0.77
N LEU A 35 -4.04 -5.18 -1.18
CA LEU A 35 -4.20 -6.46 -0.50
C LEU A 35 -2.93 -7.32 -0.58
N ARG A 36 -2.32 -7.42 -1.76
CA ARG A 36 -1.07 -8.17 -1.96
C ARG A 36 0.11 -7.53 -1.25
N LEU A 37 0.12 -6.20 -1.18
CA LEU A 37 1.11 -5.45 -0.42
C LEU A 37 0.95 -5.72 1.09
N ALA A 38 -0.28 -5.69 1.60
CA ALA A 38 -0.58 -6.00 3.00
C ALA A 38 -0.34 -7.47 3.37
N SER A 39 -0.29 -8.38 2.40
CA SER A 39 0.07 -9.80 2.60
C SER A 39 1.53 -10.11 2.29
N ALA A 40 2.37 -9.09 2.07
CA ALA A 40 3.78 -9.24 1.67
C ALA A 40 4.00 -10.08 0.40
N GLN A 41 2.97 -10.24 -0.44
CA GLN A 41 3.06 -10.94 -1.73
C GLN A 41 3.60 -10.02 -2.86
N ARG A 42 3.59 -8.71 -2.64
CA ARG A 42 4.09 -7.70 -3.57
C ARG A 42 4.73 -6.55 -2.80
N ASP A 43 5.75 -5.95 -3.40
CA ASP A 43 6.39 -4.73 -2.92
C ASP A 43 5.80 -3.48 -3.55
N VAL A 44 5.95 -2.34 -2.85
CA VAL A 44 5.58 -1.00 -3.35
C VAL A 44 6.27 -0.65 -4.67
N SER A 45 7.47 -1.21 -4.90
CA SER A 45 8.26 -1.07 -6.12
C SER A 45 7.55 -1.66 -7.35
N GLY A 46 6.58 -2.56 -7.15
CA GLY A 46 5.82 -3.19 -8.23
C GLY A 46 4.77 -2.30 -8.87
N CYS A 47 4.58 -1.06 -8.41
CA CYS A 47 3.64 -0.09 -8.96
C CYS A 47 4.40 1.07 -9.62
N PRO A 48 4.60 1.06 -10.96
CA PRO A 48 5.26 2.15 -11.68
C PRO A 48 4.70 3.55 -11.38
N PRO A 49 3.37 3.79 -11.39
CA PRO A 49 2.85 5.13 -11.14
C PRO A 49 3.04 5.55 -9.69
N LEU A 50 3.17 4.60 -8.74
CA LEU A 50 3.47 4.95 -7.36
C LEU A 50 4.89 5.50 -7.20
N SER A 51 5.80 5.14 -8.11
CA SER A 51 7.19 5.62 -8.12
C SER A 51 7.35 7.01 -8.76
N GLU A 52 6.27 7.60 -9.27
CA GLU A 52 6.29 8.97 -9.78
C GLU A 52 6.50 9.97 -8.64
N PRO A 53 7.21 11.09 -8.89
CA PRO A 53 7.49 12.10 -7.89
C PRO A 53 6.22 12.72 -7.28
N GLN A 54 5.12 12.74 -8.02
CA GLN A 54 3.79 13.20 -7.57
C GLN A 54 3.23 12.35 -6.41
N HIS A 55 3.71 11.11 -6.26
CA HIS A 55 3.29 10.17 -5.23
C HIS A 55 4.41 9.85 -4.24
N ALA A 56 5.57 10.51 -4.33
CA ALA A 56 6.73 10.23 -3.48
C ALA A 56 6.43 10.35 -1.98
N GLU A 57 5.70 11.38 -1.55
CA GLU A 57 5.31 11.54 -0.14
C GLU A 57 4.43 10.40 0.35
N LYS A 58 3.44 10.00 -0.46
CA LYS A 58 2.56 8.86 -0.15
C LYS A 58 3.33 7.54 -0.13
N LEU A 59 4.29 7.38 -1.05
CA LEU A 59 5.17 6.21 -1.11
C LEU A 59 6.01 6.09 0.17
N VAL A 60 6.59 7.19 0.65
CA VAL A 60 7.34 7.22 1.91
C VAL A 60 6.42 6.87 3.08
N ALA A 61 5.24 7.49 3.19
CA ALA A 61 4.28 7.17 4.24
C ALA A 61 3.88 5.69 4.23
N LEU A 62 3.63 5.13 3.04
CA LEU A 62 3.29 3.72 2.83
C LEU A 62 4.44 2.80 3.26
N LYS A 63 5.68 3.13 2.90
CA LYS A 63 6.90 2.38 3.31
C LYS A 63 7.09 2.38 4.82
N THR A 64 6.93 3.52 5.47
CA THR A 64 7.04 3.61 6.94
C THR A 64 6.02 2.69 7.62
N MET A 65 4.78 2.65 7.13
CA MET A 65 3.75 1.76 7.68
C MET A 65 4.01 0.27 7.42
N LEU A 66 4.69 -0.08 6.33
CA LEU A 66 5.07 -1.46 6.04
C LEU A 66 6.15 -2.00 6.98
N LEU A 67 7.03 -1.12 7.49
CA LEU A 67 8.05 -1.49 8.48
C LEU A 67 7.45 -1.80 9.86
N ASP A 68 6.29 -1.24 10.17
CA ASP A 68 5.55 -1.46 11.43
C ASP A 68 4.62 -2.69 11.36
N ALA A 69 4.51 -3.36 10.21
CA ALA A 69 3.72 -4.58 10.11
C ALA A 69 4.47 -5.70 10.86
N PRO A 70 3.86 -6.34 11.88
CA PRO A 70 4.48 -7.49 12.51
C PRO A 70 4.65 -8.56 11.43
N THR A 71 5.90 -8.83 11.08
CA THR A 71 6.29 -10.04 10.35
C THR A 71 5.84 -11.21 11.20
N ILE A 72 4.64 -11.71 10.90
CA ILE A 72 4.17 -13.01 11.38
C ILE A 72 5.01 -14.07 10.66
N VAL A 73 6.23 -14.27 11.15
CA VAL A 73 7.00 -15.51 10.95
C VAL A 73 6.50 -16.52 11.97
#